data_AF-A0A5D2VZZ5-F1
#
_entry.id   AF-A0A5D2VZZ5-F1
#
_cell.length_a   1.000
_cell.length_b   1.000
_cell.length_c   1.000
_cell.angle_alpha   90.00
_cell.angle_beta   90.00
_cell.angle_gamma   90.00
#
_symmetry.space_group_name_H-M   'P 1'
#
loop_
_entity.id
_entity.type
_entity.pdbx_description
1 polymer ?
#
loop_
_entity_poly.entity_id
_entity_poly.type
_entity_poly.pdbx_seq_one_letter_code
_entity_poly.pdbx_strand_id
1 'polypeptide(L)'
;MKVEQVLHMNGGMGEYSYVKNSSLQGTVISMVKPMLEETITELCSAMLPGADCLKVADLGCSAGPNSLLVVSEIIDTIDETCRRLKHPPPCLQTFLNDLPGNDFNAIFKYLLPSFYDRLEIEKGNKFAINKCFVAGVAGSFYGRLFPPNSLHFVHSSYAIMWISKAPKELVTKAGTALNKDNICVAKTSPHAVFEAYLDQFKRDFTLFLRCRAGEIVPNGRMLLTTMGSIKSNDPLTIWEFVGSKLHDMVAEGLIEEEKLGSFNLPYYAASTEEIKSVIEAEGSFKLQNMEVFNVDWDDYIKKADTKQVVDKTTRATMIAKDIRAVGEPILGSHFGEDIMDDLFRRFKEDVFDYMETHKCQFVNVVMSLIKKDI
;
A
#
# COMPACT_ATOMS: atom_id res chain seq x y z
N MET A 1 -12.92 -4.88 16.21
CA MET A 1 -13.09 -4.73 14.76
C MET A 1 -12.31 -5.83 14.03
N LYS A 2 -12.90 -6.50 13.02
CA LYS A 2 -12.17 -7.45 12.16
C LYS A 2 -11.67 -6.69 10.93
N VAL A 3 -10.36 -6.52 10.80
CA VAL A 3 -9.75 -5.69 9.74
C VAL A 3 -10.18 -6.13 8.35
N GLU A 4 -10.21 -7.43 8.06
CA GLU A 4 -10.59 -7.99 6.76
C GLU A 4 -12.02 -7.61 6.29
N GLN A 5 -12.89 -7.16 7.20
CA GLN A 5 -14.27 -6.78 6.89
C GLN A 5 -14.47 -5.30 6.64
N VAL A 6 -13.53 -4.44 7.07
CA VAL A 6 -13.70 -2.98 7.10
C VAL A 6 -12.53 -2.22 6.49
N LEU A 7 -11.37 -2.86 6.36
CA LEU A 7 -10.23 -2.29 5.66
C LEU A 7 -10.40 -2.58 4.17
N HIS A 8 -10.82 -1.54 3.46
CA HIS A 8 -10.77 -1.46 2.01
C HIS A 8 -10.74 0.02 1.65
N MET A 9 -10.31 0.34 0.43
CA MET A 9 -10.39 1.70 -0.07
C MET A 9 -11.81 2.02 -0.53
N ASN A 10 -12.16 3.29 -0.66
CA ASN A 10 -13.45 3.70 -1.20
C ASN A 10 -13.63 3.16 -2.63
N GLY A 11 -14.64 2.30 -2.81
CA GLY A 11 -14.95 1.67 -4.09
C GLY A 11 -15.67 2.61 -5.09
N GLY A 12 -16.01 2.05 -6.24
CA GLY A 12 -16.75 2.73 -7.30
C GLY A 12 -15.97 3.82 -8.04
N MET A 13 -16.72 4.66 -8.76
CA MET A 13 -16.19 5.73 -9.64
C MET A 13 -16.61 7.14 -9.15
N GLY A 14 -17.09 7.23 -7.91
CA GLY A 14 -17.56 8.48 -7.29
C GLY A 14 -16.45 9.49 -7.05
N GLU A 15 -16.81 10.71 -6.67
CA GLU A 15 -15.85 11.79 -6.41
C GLU A 15 -14.81 11.43 -5.33
N TYR A 16 -15.21 10.71 -4.28
CA TYR A 16 -14.34 10.27 -3.18
C TYR A 16 -13.81 8.84 -3.34
N SER A 17 -13.98 8.24 -4.53
CA SER A 17 -13.46 6.89 -4.81
C SER A 17 -11.94 6.86 -4.85
N TYR A 18 -11.34 5.74 -4.47
CA TYR A 18 -9.90 5.53 -4.59
C TYR A 18 -9.43 5.62 -6.04
N VAL A 19 -10.23 5.17 -7.00
CA VAL A 19 -9.94 5.28 -8.44
C VAL A 19 -9.57 6.70 -8.87
N LYS A 20 -10.22 7.71 -8.29
CA LYS A 20 -9.99 9.13 -8.62
C LYS A 20 -8.97 9.83 -7.72
N ASN A 21 -8.65 9.25 -6.58
CA ASN A 21 -7.88 9.90 -5.49
C ASN A 21 -6.71 9.02 -5.04
N SER A 22 -5.99 8.43 -6.00
CA SER A 22 -4.82 7.55 -5.76
C SER A 22 -3.55 8.04 -6.47
N SER A 23 -3.46 9.33 -6.75
CA SER A 23 -2.38 9.95 -7.53
C SER A 23 -1.04 9.95 -6.80
N LEU A 24 -1.06 10.07 -5.46
CA LEU A 24 0.12 9.92 -4.62
C LEU A 24 0.77 8.54 -4.83
N GLN A 25 -0.03 7.47 -4.73
CA GLN A 25 0.43 6.10 -4.88
C GLN A 25 0.94 5.84 -6.30
N GLY A 26 0.27 6.38 -7.32
CA GLY A 26 0.73 6.33 -8.70
C GLY A 26 2.09 7.01 -8.89
N THR A 27 2.29 8.18 -8.27
CA THR A 27 3.58 8.90 -8.31
C THR A 27 4.70 8.12 -7.62
N VAL A 28 4.41 7.51 -6.47
CA VAL A 28 5.37 6.65 -5.76
C VAL A 28 5.76 5.44 -6.61
N ILE A 29 4.79 4.77 -7.24
CA ILE A 29 5.06 3.67 -8.19
C ILE A 29 5.97 4.14 -9.33
N SER A 30 5.73 5.32 -9.91
CA SER A 30 6.61 5.89 -10.94
C SER A 30 8.01 6.20 -10.42
N MET A 31 8.17 6.62 -9.16
CA MET A 31 9.49 6.83 -8.56
C MET A 31 10.24 5.53 -8.30
N VAL A 32 9.52 4.43 -8.03
CA VAL A 32 10.09 3.09 -7.79
C VAL A 32 10.37 2.31 -9.08
N LYS A 33 9.85 2.79 -10.22
CA LYS A 33 10.00 2.17 -11.54
C LYS A 33 11.43 1.68 -11.85
N PRO A 34 12.52 2.44 -11.62
CA PRO A 34 13.87 1.95 -11.91
C PRO A 34 14.23 0.65 -11.16
N MET A 35 13.85 0.53 -9.89
CA MET A 35 14.10 -0.69 -9.10
C MET A 35 13.21 -1.85 -9.55
N LEU A 36 11.98 -1.56 -10.02
CA LEU A 36 11.11 -2.56 -10.64
C LEU A 36 11.73 -3.11 -11.92
N GLU A 37 12.18 -2.22 -12.82
CA GLU A 37 12.81 -2.60 -14.09
C GLU A 37 14.05 -3.46 -13.86
N GLU A 38 14.92 -3.07 -12.91
CA GLU A 38 16.10 -3.85 -12.52
C GLU A 38 15.70 -5.23 -11.98
N THR A 39 14.77 -5.27 -11.02
CA THR A 39 14.34 -6.53 -10.37
C THR A 39 13.72 -7.50 -11.38
N ILE A 40 12.89 -7.01 -12.31
CA ILE A 40 12.29 -7.83 -13.38
C ILE A 40 13.32 -8.25 -14.42
N THR A 41 14.27 -7.38 -14.77
CA THR A 41 15.37 -7.72 -15.67
C THR A 41 16.20 -8.88 -15.14
N GLU A 42 16.54 -8.84 -13.85
CA GLU A 42 17.29 -9.90 -13.20
C GLU A 42 16.47 -11.18 -13.05
N LEU A 43 15.17 -11.09 -12.75
CA LEU A 43 14.25 -12.24 -12.75
C LEU A 43 14.26 -12.94 -14.11
N CYS A 44 14.05 -12.16 -15.17
CA CYS A 44 13.99 -12.65 -16.54
C CYS A 44 15.30 -13.33 -16.94
N SER A 45 16.44 -12.74 -16.58
CA SER A 45 17.75 -13.32 -16.87
C SER A 45 17.98 -14.67 -16.19
N ALA A 46 17.38 -14.88 -15.01
CA ALA A 46 17.45 -16.15 -14.27
C ALA A 46 16.42 -17.19 -14.73
N MET A 47 15.23 -16.76 -15.19
CA MET A 47 14.06 -17.65 -15.37
C MET A 47 13.67 -17.92 -16.83
N LEU A 48 13.97 -17.01 -17.75
CA LEU A 48 13.55 -17.15 -19.16
C LEU A 48 14.10 -18.40 -19.85
N PRO A 49 15.31 -18.92 -19.52
CA PRO A 49 15.73 -20.23 -19.97
C PRO A 49 14.90 -21.36 -19.32
N GLY A 50 13.65 -21.53 -19.74
CA GLY A 50 12.78 -22.63 -19.30
C GLY A 50 11.36 -22.27 -18.83
N ALA A 51 10.98 -20.98 -18.80
CA ALA A 51 9.65 -20.55 -18.38
C ALA A 51 8.78 -20.10 -19.57
N ASP A 52 7.77 -20.91 -19.91
CA ASP A 52 6.76 -20.54 -20.92
C ASP A 52 5.77 -19.49 -20.39
N CYS A 53 5.62 -19.38 -19.06
CA CYS A 53 4.75 -18.41 -18.42
C CYS A 53 5.35 -17.88 -17.11
N LEU A 54 5.49 -16.56 -17.02
CA LEU A 54 5.78 -15.84 -15.80
C LEU A 54 4.49 -15.55 -15.05
N LYS A 55 4.50 -15.83 -13.75
CA LYS A 55 3.36 -15.65 -12.85
C LYS A 55 3.72 -14.59 -11.84
N VAL A 56 2.98 -13.49 -11.83
CA VAL A 56 3.24 -12.33 -10.99
C VAL A 56 2.02 -12.03 -10.13
N ALA A 57 2.22 -11.59 -8.89
CA ALA A 57 1.12 -11.17 -8.03
C ALA A 57 1.36 -9.75 -7.53
N ASP A 58 0.33 -8.92 -7.56
CA ASP A 58 0.29 -7.63 -6.88
C ASP A 58 -0.57 -7.77 -5.63
N LEU A 59 0.02 -7.61 -4.44
CA LEU A 59 -0.62 -7.82 -3.15
C LEU A 59 -1.03 -6.49 -2.52
N GLY A 60 -2.33 -6.30 -2.33
CA GLY A 60 -2.94 -5.02 -1.95
C GLY A 60 -3.19 -4.13 -3.16
N CYS A 61 -3.88 -4.65 -4.18
CA CYS A 61 -4.11 -3.97 -5.45
C CYS A 61 -5.11 -2.80 -5.37
N SER A 62 -5.91 -2.74 -4.31
CA SER A 62 -7.04 -1.82 -4.17
C SER A 62 -8.01 -1.94 -5.37
N ALA A 63 -8.78 -0.88 -5.66
CA ALA A 63 -9.73 -0.79 -6.77
C ALA A 63 -9.26 0.17 -7.89
N GLY A 64 -8.09 0.80 -7.74
CA GLY A 64 -7.60 1.87 -8.60
C GLY A 64 -6.79 1.42 -9.84
N PRO A 65 -6.37 2.37 -10.69
CA PRO A 65 -5.61 2.06 -11.91
C PRO A 65 -4.15 1.63 -11.65
N ASN A 66 -3.64 1.90 -10.45
CA ASN A 66 -2.22 1.79 -10.10
C ASN A 66 -1.66 0.38 -10.26
N SER A 67 -2.41 -0.68 -9.93
CA SER A 67 -1.96 -2.05 -10.13
C SER A 67 -1.76 -2.40 -11.59
N LEU A 68 -2.66 -1.95 -12.47
CA LEU A 68 -2.53 -2.18 -13.91
C LEU A 68 -1.39 -1.36 -14.53
N LEU A 69 -1.05 -0.20 -13.94
CA LEU A 69 0.17 0.54 -14.29
C LEU A 69 1.41 -0.33 -14.02
N VAL A 70 1.54 -0.90 -12.82
CA VAL A 70 2.67 -1.79 -12.48
C VAL A 70 2.75 -2.98 -13.45
N VAL A 71 1.61 -3.57 -13.81
CA VAL A 71 1.57 -4.69 -14.77
C VAL A 71 2.05 -4.26 -16.14
N SER A 72 1.68 -3.06 -16.61
CA SER A 72 2.19 -2.49 -17.86
C SER A 72 3.72 -2.37 -17.84
N GLU A 73 4.26 -1.81 -16.76
CA GLU A 73 5.72 -1.62 -16.60
C GLU A 73 6.47 -2.96 -16.57
N ILE A 74 5.89 -3.99 -15.94
CA ILE A 74 6.43 -5.36 -15.96
C ILE A 74 6.45 -5.91 -17.39
N ILE A 75 5.37 -5.76 -18.15
CA ILE A 75 5.28 -6.21 -19.55
C ILE A 75 6.36 -5.50 -20.38
N ASP A 76 6.48 -4.19 -20.27
CA ASP A 76 7.47 -3.39 -21.00
C ASP A 76 8.90 -3.86 -20.71
N THR A 77 9.22 -4.07 -19.43
CA THR A 77 10.54 -4.56 -19.01
C THR A 77 10.82 -5.97 -19.52
N ILE A 78 9.83 -6.87 -19.47
CA ILE A 78 9.95 -8.24 -20.00
C ILE A 78 10.23 -8.19 -21.51
N ASP A 79 9.49 -7.38 -22.26
CA ASP A 79 9.63 -7.25 -23.71
C ASP A 79 11.03 -6.74 -24.10
N GLU A 80 11.50 -5.70 -23.42
CA GLU A 80 12.84 -5.15 -23.61
C GLU A 80 13.93 -6.16 -23.29
N THR A 81 13.80 -6.85 -22.16
CA THR A 81 14.76 -7.88 -21.74
C THR A 81 14.78 -9.04 -22.72
N CYS A 82 13.61 -9.53 -23.17
CA CYS A 82 13.50 -10.61 -24.14
C CYS A 82 14.13 -10.23 -25.48
N ARG A 83 13.90 -9.01 -25.98
CA ARG A 83 14.56 -8.50 -27.19
C ARG A 83 16.09 -8.49 -27.06
N ARG A 84 16.62 -8.03 -25.91
CA ARG A 84 18.06 -8.02 -25.65
C ARG A 84 18.65 -9.43 -25.59
N LEU A 85 17.95 -10.36 -24.94
CA LEU A 85 18.36 -11.76 -24.81
C LEU A 85 18.09 -12.60 -26.08
N LYS A 86 17.45 -12.01 -27.11
CA LYS A 86 16.98 -12.72 -28.31
C LYS A 86 16.11 -13.94 -27.97
N HIS A 87 15.30 -13.81 -26.92
CA HIS A 87 14.40 -14.86 -26.44
C HIS A 87 12.95 -14.49 -26.79
N PRO A 88 12.09 -15.46 -27.15
CA PRO A 88 10.67 -15.18 -27.27
C PRO A 88 10.08 -14.80 -25.91
N PRO A 89 9.14 -13.86 -25.85
CA PRO A 89 8.56 -13.41 -24.59
C PRO A 89 7.58 -14.44 -24.06
N PRO A 90 7.61 -14.74 -22.74
CA PRO A 90 6.70 -15.70 -22.13
C PRO A 90 5.28 -15.13 -22.05
N CYS A 91 4.30 -16.00 -21.74
CA CYS A 91 3.02 -15.51 -21.24
C CYS A 91 3.20 -14.90 -19.85
N LEU A 92 2.42 -13.88 -19.53
CA LEU A 92 2.31 -13.28 -18.21
C LEU A 92 0.94 -13.61 -17.62
N GLN A 93 0.93 -14.26 -16.46
CA GLN A 93 -0.26 -14.42 -15.64
C GLN A 93 -0.14 -13.53 -14.41
N THR A 94 -1.03 -12.55 -14.31
CA THR A 94 -1.06 -11.56 -13.25
C THR A 94 -2.19 -11.85 -12.28
N PHE A 95 -1.87 -11.88 -11.00
CA PHE A 95 -2.84 -11.99 -9.92
C PHE A 95 -2.96 -10.67 -9.17
N LEU A 96 -4.14 -10.07 -9.20
CA LEU A 96 -4.47 -8.89 -8.39
C LEU A 96 -5.08 -9.39 -7.08
N ASN A 97 -4.36 -9.22 -5.98
CA ASN A 97 -4.81 -9.62 -4.66
C ASN A 97 -5.22 -8.41 -3.82
N ASP A 98 -6.33 -8.56 -3.11
CA ASP A 98 -6.74 -7.66 -2.03
C ASP A 98 -7.68 -8.41 -1.07
N LEU A 99 -8.12 -7.74 -0.01
CA LEU A 99 -9.10 -8.26 0.93
C LEU A 99 -10.46 -8.49 0.25
N PRO A 100 -11.30 -9.40 0.78
CA PRO A 100 -12.59 -9.73 0.17
C PRO A 100 -13.56 -8.55 0.00
N GLY A 101 -13.44 -7.51 0.83
CA GLY A 101 -14.25 -6.29 0.74
C GLY A 101 -13.85 -5.34 -0.38
N ASN A 102 -12.74 -5.59 -1.09
CA ASN A 102 -12.27 -4.72 -2.17
C ASN A 102 -13.20 -4.76 -3.40
N ASP A 103 -13.25 -3.64 -4.12
CA ASP A 103 -14.09 -3.49 -5.32
C ASP A 103 -13.41 -4.06 -6.58
N PHE A 104 -13.24 -5.39 -6.63
CA PHE A 104 -12.76 -6.08 -7.83
C PHE A 104 -13.67 -5.86 -9.05
N ASN A 105 -14.96 -5.58 -8.82
CA ASN A 105 -15.90 -5.28 -9.90
C ASN A 105 -15.51 -4.01 -10.64
N ALA A 106 -15.06 -2.97 -9.94
CA ALA A 106 -14.59 -1.74 -10.57
C ALA A 106 -13.40 -2.01 -11.50
N ILE A 107 -12.43 -2.82 -11.04
CA ILE A 107 -11.27 -3.21 -11.85
C ILE A 107 -11.73 -3.93 -13.11
N PHE A 108 -12.50 -5.02 -12.98
CA PHE A 108 -12.83 -5.88 -14.10
C PHE A 108 -13.81 -5.26 -15.09
N LYS A 109 -14.73 -4.40 -14.62
CA LYS A 109 -15.71 -3.75 -15.49
C LYS A 109 -15.17 -2.51 -16.18
N TYR A 110 -14.38 -1.69 -15.48
CA TYR A 110 -14.04 -0.34 -15.97
C TYR A 110 -12.57 -0.17 -16.34
N LEU A 111 -11.65 -0.83 -15.65
CA LEU A 111 -10.22 -0.58 -15.84
C LEU A 111 -9.56 -1.62 -16.76
N LEU A 112 -9.92 -2.88 -16.60
CA LEU A 112 -9.30 -3.99 -17.32
C LEU A 112 -9.56 -3.96 -18.84
N PRO A 113 -10.78 -3.66 -19.35
CA PRO A 113 -10.99 -3.54 -20.80
C PRO A 113 -10.11 -2.46 -21.43
N SER A 114 -10.09 -1.25 -20.85
CA SER A 114 -9.27 -0.16 -21.35
C SER A 114 -7.76 -0.42 -21.23
N PHE A 115 -7.34 -1.23 -20.26
CA PHE A 115 -5.96 -1.69 -20.17
C PHE A 115 -5.59 -2.59 -21.35
N TYR A 116 -6.45 -3.55 -21.71
CA TYR A 116 -6.22 -4.42 -22.86
C TYR A 116 -6.26 -3.65 -24.19
N ASP A 117 -7.18 -2.70 -24.36
CA ASP A 117 -7.25 -1.85 -25.55
C ASP A 117 -5.94 -1.06 -25.75
N ARG A 118 -5.39 -0.46 -24.67
CA ARG A 118 -4.10 0.25 -24.72
C ARG A 118 -2.96 -0.69 -25.09
N LEU A 119 -2.89 -1.84 -24.45
CA LEU A 119 -1.88 -2.85 -24.74
C LEU A 119 -1.92 -3.31 -26.21
N GLU A 120 -3.10 -3.48 -26.79
CA GLU A 120 -3.26 -3.84 -28.20
C GLU A 120 -2.73 -2.73 -29.13
N ILE A 121 -3.06 -1.47 -28.84
CA ILE A 121 -2.61 -0.30 -29.62
C ILE A 121 -1.10 -0.13 -29.55
N GLU A 122 -0.51 -0.21 -28.36
CA GLU A 122 0.91 0.10 -28.12
C GLU A 122 1.84 -1.02 -28.60
N LYS A 123 1.41 -2.28 -28.49
CA LYS A 123 2.25 -3.47 -28.79
C LYS A 123 1.87 -4.17 -30.09
N GLY A 124 0.75 -3.81 -30.72
CA GLY A 124 0.22 -4.41 -31.93
C GLY A 124 -0.51 -5.74 -31.70
N ASN A 125 -1.54 -5.99 -32.52
CA ASN A 125 -2.52 -7.11 -32.45
C ASN A 125 -1.97 -8.55 -32.35
N LYS A 126 -0.66 -8.79 -32.34
CA LYS A 126 -0.06 -10.13 -32.28
C LYS A 126 0.62 -10.49 -30.97
N PHE A 127 0.82 -9.54 -30.04
CA PHE A 127 1.71 -9.77 -28.92
C PHE A 127 1.07 -9.63 -27.53
N ALA A 128 0.30 -8.56 -27.26
CA ALA A 128 -0.10 -8.26 -25.89
C ALA A 128 -1.41 -8.93 -25.41
N ILE A 129 -2.44 -9.04 -26.25
CA ILE A 129 -3.74 -9.63 -25.85
C ILE A 129 -3.65 -11.14 -25.60
N ASN A 130 -2.84 -11.88 -26.36
CA ASN A 130 -2.76 -13.34 -26.26
C ASN A 130 -1.74 -13.82 -25.22
N LYS A 131 -1.11 -12.91 -24.48
CA LYS A 131 -0.04 -13.27 -23.53
C LYS A 131 -0.22 -12.70 -22.13
N CYS A 132 -1.12 -11.75 -21.88
CA CYS A 132 -1.35 -11.22 -20.52
C CYS A 132 -2.71 -11.63 -19.96
N PHE A 133 -2.72 -12.43 -18.89
CA PHE A 133 -3.92 -12.96 -18.25
C PHE A 133 -4.05 -12.41 -16.83
N VAL A 134 -5.04 -11.57 -16.58
CA VAL A 134 -5.28 -10.96 -15.26
C VAL A 134 -6.38 -11.73 -14.52
N ALA A 135 -6.14 -12.06 -13.26
CA ALA A 135 -7.10 -12.71 -12.36
C ALA A 135 -7.13 -12.02 -10.99
N GLY A 136 -8.29 -12.05 -10.33
CA GLY A 136 -8.45 -11.56 -8.95
C GLY A 136 -8.26 -12.67 -7.92
N VAL A 137 -7.63 -12.35 -6.79
CA VAL A 137 -7.45 -13.26 -5.65
C VAL A 137 -7.88 -12.54 -4.37
N ALA A 138 -9.07 -12.86 -3.88
CA ALA A 138 -9.58 -12.28 -2.64
C ALA A 138 -9.03 -13.03 -1.41
N GLY A 139 -8.37 -12.31 -0.51
CA GLY A 139 -7.86 -12.87 0.75
C GLY A 139 -6.73 -12.04 1.35
N SER A 140 -6.50 -12.21 2.65
CA SER A 140 -5.40 -11.57 3.36
C SER A 140 -4.05 -12.16 2.93
N PHE A 141 -3.09 -11.29 2.57
CA PHE A 141 -1.71 -11.69 2.26
C PHE A 141 -0.90 -12.10 3.50
N TYR A 142 -1.46 -11.97 4.71
CA TYR A 142 -0.91 -12.58 5.92
C TYR A 142 -1.19 -14.09 6.02
N GLY A 143 -1.93 -14.65 5.05
CA GLY A 143 -2.12 -16.07 4.85
C GLY A 143 -1.59 -16.57 3.50
N ARG A 144 -1.81 -17.86 3.24
CA ARG A 144 -1.56 -18.48 1.93
C ARG A 144 -2.65 -18.07 0.95
N LEU A 145 -2.22 -17.60 -0.23
CA LEU A 145 -3.08 -17.18 -1.34
C LEU A 145 -2.85 -18.06 -2.58
N PHE A 146 -1.66 -18.63 -2.71
CA PHE A 146 -1.25 -19.35 -3.91
C PHE A 146 -0.70 -20.75 -3.57
N PRO A 147 -0.73 -21.70 -4.51
CA PRO A 147 -0.06 -22.99 -4.35
C PRO A 147 1.46 -22.85 -4.11
N PRO A 148 2.13 -23.89 -3.60
CA PRO A 148 3.57 -23.83 -3.41
C PRO A 148 4.33 -23.65 -4.74
N ASN A 149 5.39 -22.83 -4.73
CA ASN A 149 6.27 -22.58 -5.88
C ASN A 149 5.50 -22.25 -7.18
N SER A 150 4.46 -21.41 -7.10
CA SER A 150 3.64 -21.02 -8.25
C SER A 150 3.87 -19.58 -8.71
N LEU A 151 4.55 -18.74 -7.94
CA LEU A 151 4.82 -17.34 -8.30
C LEU A 151 6.29 -17.12 -8.63
N HIS A 152 6.55 -16.31 -9.65
CA HIS A 152 7.90 -15.89 -10.03
C HIS A 152 8.26 -14.52 -9.44
N PHE A 153 7.25 -13.64 -9.35
CA PHE A 153 7.39 -12.30 -8.82
C PHE A 153 6.22 -11.91 -7.93
N VAL A 154 6.51 -11.16 -6.87
CA VAL A 154 5.49 -10.50 -6.03
C VAL A 154 5.81 -9.02 -5.95
N HIS A 155 4.83 -8.19 -6.29
CA HIS A 155 4.83 -6.77 -6.04
C HIS A 155 3.87 -6.46 -4.89
N SER A 156 4.18 -5.44 -4.09
CA SER A 156 3.21 -4.84 -3.18
C SER A 156 3.63 -3.39 -2.93
N SER A 157 2.70 -2.46 -3.14
CA SER A 157 2.95 -1.05 -2.85
C SER A 157 1.85 -0.52 -1.93
N TYR A 158 2.27 0.08 -0.82
CA TYR A 158 1.40 0.73 0.15
C TYR A 158 0.31 -0.17 0.77
N ALA A 159 0.64 -1.46 0.94
CA ALA A 159 -0.25 -2.42 1.58
C ALA A 159 0.27 -2.97 2.90
N ILE A 160 1.57 -3.27 3.00
CA ILE A 160 2.14 -4.01 4.15
C ILE A 160 2.22 -3.20 5.46
N MET A 161 2.02 -1.88 5.43
CA MET A 161 1.87 -1.08 6.64
C MET A 161 0.50 -1.28 7.32
N TRP A 162 -0.48 -1.84 6.61
CA TRP A 162 -1.75 -2.25 7.20
C TRP A 162 -1.58 -3.60 7.90
N ILE A 163 -1.47 -3.57 9.23
CA ILE A 163 -1.30 -4.77 10.07
C ILE A 163 -2.61 -5.55 10.20
N SER A 164 -2.54 -6.84 10.54
CA SER A 164 -3.70 -7.75 10.52
C SER A 164 -4.79 -7.39 11.52
N LYS A 165 -4.44 -6.64 12.56
CA LYS A 165 -5.32 -6.14 13.62
C LYS A 165 -4.65 -5.02 14.40
N ALA A 166 -5.46 -4.13 14.97
CA ALA A 166 -4.99 -3.26 16.03
C ALA A 166 -4.52 -4.11 17.23
N PRO A 167 -3.41 -3.75 17.90
CA PRO A 167 -2.93 -4.52 19.05
C PRO A 167 -3.98 -4.58 20.16
N LYS A 168 -4.28 -5.79 20.65
CA LYS A 168 -5.36 -6.03 21.64
C LYS A 168 -4.96 -5.54 23.03
N GLU A 169 -3.67 -5.46 23.27
CA GLU A 169 -3.00 -5.07 24.50
C GLU A 169 -3.21 -3.58 24.83
N LEU A 170 -3.72 -2.79 23.87
CA LEU A 170 -3.99 -1.35 24.02
C LEU A 170 -5.22 -1.04 24.87
N VAL A 171 -6.03 -2.04 25.19
CA VAL A 171 -7.10 -1.94 26.19
C VAL A 171 -6.66 -2.70 27.43
N THR A 172 -6.48 -1.99 28.53
CA THR A 172 -6.09 -2.62 29.80
C THR A 172 -7.18 -3.55 30.30
N LYS A 173 -6.84 -4.47 31.21
CA LYS A 173 -7.83 -5.37 31.86
C LYS A 173 -8.93 -4.61 32.61
N ALA A 174 -8.68 -3.35 32.99
CA ALA A 174 -9.65 -2.47 33.62
C ALA A 174 -10.53 -1.69 32.62
N GLY A 175 -10.37 -1.94 31.31
CA GLY A 175 -11.10 -1.25 30.24
C GLY A 175 -10.52 0.11 29.84
N THR A 176 -9.44 0.57 30.49
CA THR A 176 -8.81 1.85 30.16
C THR A 176 -7.99 1.73 28.88
N ALA A 177 -8.22 2.63 27.92
CA ALA A 177 -7.43 2.74 26.69
C ALA A 177 -6.04 3.31 26.98
N LEU A 178 -4.99 2.65 26.48
CA LEU A 178 -3.60 3.12 26.57
C LEU A 178 -3.29 4.23 25.57
N ASN A 179 -4.00 4.29 24.45
CA ASN A 179 -3.82 5.29 23.39
C ASN A 179 -5.01 6.25 23.32
N LYS A 180 -5.53 6.68 24.48
CA LYS A 180 -6.83 7.34 24.61
C LYS A 180 -7.06 8.53 23.66
N ASP A 181 -6.01 9.31 23.41
CA ASP A 181 -6.10 10.57 22.66
C ASP A 181 -5.63 10.43 21.20
N ASN A 182 -5.20 9.24 20.76
CA ASN A 182 -4.68 9.03 19.41
C ASN A 182 -5.29 7.80 18.75
N ILE A 183 -5.42 7.84 17.43
CA ILE A 183 -5.92 6.70 16.65
C ILE A 183 -4.79 5.77 16.17
N CYS A 184 -3.54 6.20 16.24
CA CYS A 184 -2.38 5.42 15.82
C CYS A 184 -1.21 5.68 16.77
N VAL A 185 -0.03 5.09 16.50
CA VAL A 185 1.20 5.52 17.15
C VAL A 185 1.45 6.98 16.78
N ALA A 186 1.55 7.84 17.79
CA ALA A 186 1.76 9.28 17.67
C ALA A 186 2.87 9.71 18.64
N LYS A 187 3.34 10.95 18.51
CA LYS A 187 4.38 11.51 19.38
C LYS A 187 4.01 11.50 20.87
N THR A 188 2.72 11.62 21.18
CA THR A 188 2.17 11.64 22.55
C THR A 188 1.84 10.25 23.08
N SER A 189 1.93 9.20 22.24
CA SER A 189 1.62 7.84 22.65
C SER A 189 2.63 7.32 23.68
N PRO A 190 2.17 6.63 24.75
CA PRO A 190 3.07 5.93 25.67
C PRO A 190 3.94 4.89 24.95
N HIS A 191 5.14 4.63 25.47
CA HIS A 191 6.07 3.65 24.87
C HIS A 191 5.46 2.25 24.71
N ALA A 192 4.62 1.81 25.66
CA ALA A 192 3.92 0.53 25.57
C ALA A 192 2.99 0.41 24.34
N VAL A 193 2.45 1.54 23.84
CA VAL A 193 1.66 1.55 22.60
C VAL A 193 2.56 1.22 21.42
N PHE A 194 3.72 1.88 21.33
CA PHE A 194 4.71 1.61 20.31
C PHE A 194 5.16 0.14 20.30
N GLU A 195 5.51 -0.42 21.47
CA GLU A 195 5.90 -1.83 21.59
C GLU A 195 4.80 -2.78 21.11
N ALA A 196 3.55 -2.53 21.47
CA ALA A 196 2.43 -3.37 21.06
C ALA A 196 2.21 -3.37 19.54
N TYR A 197 2.33 -2.20 18.89
CA TYR A 197 2.25 -2.09 17.44
C TYR A 197 3.44 -2.75 16.74
N LEU A 198 4.66 -2.54 17.25
CA LEU A 198 5.88 -3.16 16.73
C LEU A 198 5.80 -4.69 16.82
N ASP A 199 5.34 -5.23 17.93
CA ASP A 199 5.16 -6.67 18.12
C ASP A 199 4.11 -7.25 17.16
N GLN A 200 3.03 -6.51 16.92
CA GLN A 200 2.02 -6.92 15.95
C GLN A 200 2.57 -6.90 14.51
N PHE A 201 3.28 -5.83 14.13
CA PHE A 201 3.98 -5.73 12.85
C PHE A 201 4.98 -6.87 12.65
N LYS A 202 5.84 -7.15 13.64
CA LYS A 202 6.82 -8.25 13.57
C LYS A 202 6.15 -9.59 13.29
N ARG A 203 5.04 -9.90 13.98
CA ARG A 203 4.27 -11.13 13.76
C ARG A 203 3.71 -11.18 12.33
N ASP A 204 3.06 -10.10 11.92
CA ASP A 204 2.37 -10.03 10.64
C ASP A 204 3.35 -10.06 9.46
N PHE A 205 4.43 -9.29 9.52
CA PHE A 205 5.44 -9.28 8.47
C PHE A 205 6.23 -10.60 8.40
N THR A 206 6.49 -11.25 9.55
CA THR A 206 7.04 -12.62 9.57
C THR A 206 6.10 -13.61 8.88
N LEU A 207 4.79 -13.53 9.15
CA LEU A 207 3.79 -14.40 8.51
C LEU A 207 3.70 -14.13 7.01
N PHE A 208 3.71 -12.87 6.59
CA PHE A 208 3.77 -12.47 5.19
C PHE A 208 4.97 -13.13 4.51
N LEU A 209 6.19 -12.92 5.03
CA LEU A 209 7.41 -13.49 4.47
C LEU A 209 7.34 -15.02 4.39
N ARG A 210 6.92 -15.72 5.46
CA ARG A 210 6.76 -17.18 5.44
C ARG A 210 5.76 -17.67 4.39
N CYS A 211 4.63 -16.99 4.24
CA CYS A 211 3.63 -17.34 3.24
C CYS A 211 4.20 -17.15 1.83
N ARG A 212 4.84 -16.00 1.57
CA ARG A 212 5.46 -15.71 0.27
C ARG A 212 6.59 -16.68 -0.05
N ALA A 213 7.40 -17.04 0.93
CA ALA A 213 8.47 -18.04 0.78
C ALA A 213 7.92 -19.40 0.33
N GLY A 214 6.76 -19.80 0.86
CA GLY A 214 6.08 -21.03 0.43
C GLY A 214 5.56 -20.98 -1.00
N GLU A 215 5.25 -19.80 -1.55
CA GLU A 215 4.53 -19.61 -2.81
C GLU A 215 5.41 -19.22 -3.98
N ILE A 216 6.52 -18.53 -3.70
CA ILE A 216 7.47 -18.06 -4.70
C ILE A 216 8.42 -19.19 -5.08
N VAL A 217 8.73 -19.36 -6.35
CA VAL A 217 9.71 -20.34 -6.85
C VAL A 217 11.12 -20.03 -6.33
N PRO A 218 12.04 -21.01 -6.24
CA PRO A 218 13.46 -20.74 -6.00
C PRO A 218 13.98 -19.67 -6.96
N ASN A 219 14.84 -18.75 -6.49
CA ASN A 219 15.30 -17.56 -7.23
C ASN A 219 14.20 -16.57 -7.69
N GLY A 220 12.94 -16.78 -7.30
CA GLY A 220 11.87 -15.80 -7.49
C GLY A 220 12.06 -14.57 -6.60
N ARG A 221 11.39 -13.47 -6.95
CA ARG A 221 11.69 -12.14 -6.40
C ARG A 221 10.46 -11.44 -5.83
N MET A 222 10.69 -10.51 -4.91
CA MET A 222 9.68 -9.58 -4.45
C MET A 222 10.18 -8.14 -4.52
N LEU A 223 9.29 -7.21 -4.85
CA LEU A 223 9.50 -5.78 -4.68
C LEU A 223 8.39 -5.24 -3.79
N LEU A 224 8.77 -4.70 -2.64
CA LEU A 224 7.83 -4.17 -1.65
C LEU A 224 8.10 -2.68 -1.44
N THR A 225 7.04 -1.88 -1.45
CA THR A 225 7.07 -0.46 -1.08
C THR A 225 6.09 -0.23 0.06
N THR A 226 6.57 0.36 1.15
CA THR A 226 5.74 0.66 2.33
C THR A 226 6.00 2.07 2.83
N MET A 227 5.00 2.64 3.52
CA MET A 227 5.26 3.80 4.35
C MET A 227 6.07 3.35 5.59
N GLY A 228 7.17 4.03 5.84
CA GLY A 228 8.04 3.79 6.99
C GLY A 228 8.06 4.97 7.96
N SER A 229 8.91 4.86 8.97
CA SER A 229 9.18 5.95 9.92
C SER A 229 10.68 6.26 9.99
N ILE A 230 11.02 7.56 10.02
CA ILE A 230 12.41 8.01 10.27
C ILE A 230 12.76 7.89 11.77
N LYS A 231 11.76 7.88 12.67
CA LYS A 231 11.94 7.74 14.13
C LYS A 231 10.77 6.97 14.72
N SER A 232 11.05 5.84 15.35
CA SER A 232 10.05 4.97 16.00
C SER A 232 9.10 5.72 16.96
N ASN A 233 9.56 6.81 17.58
CA ASN A 233 8.79 7.62 18.55
C ASN A 233 8.27 8.98 18.02
N ASP A 234 8.49 9.32 16.75
CA ASP A 234 7.99 10.57 16.15
C ASP A 234 7.58 10.30 14.69
N PRO A 235 6.53 9.49 14.48
CA PRO A 235 6.23 8.95 13.17
C PRO A 235 5.59 9.99 12.23
N LEU A 236 5.06 11.10 12.78
CA LEU A 236 4.46 12.24 12.06
C LEU A 236 3.58 11.81 10.88
N THR A 237 2.80 10.76 11.11
CA THR A 237 1.98 10.17 10.06
C THR A 237 0.78 11.06 9.79
N ILE A 238 0.23 11.00 8.58
CA ILE A 238 -1.00 11.73 8.26
C ILE A 238 -2.19 11.27 9.13
N TRP A 239 -2.13 10.05 9.66
CA TRP A 239 -3.13 9.53 10.59
C TRP A 239 -3.07 10.18 11.97
N GLU A 240 -1.91 10.69 12.40
CA GLU A 240 -1.80 11.50 13.62
C GLU A 240 -2.63 12.79 13.49
N PHE A 241 -2.60 13.40 12.30
CA PHE A 241 -3.40 14.59 12.01
C PHE A 241 -4.90 14.29 11.83
N VAL A 242 -5.27 13.14 11.24
CA VAL A 242 -6.67 12.69 11.26
C VAL A 242 -7.15 12.47 12.71
N GLY A 243 -6.32 11.86 13.55
CA GLY A 243 -6.58 11.66 14.97
C GLY A 243 -6.81 12.97 15.73
N SER A 244 -6.03 14.01 15.44
CA SER A 244 -6.22 15.32 16.08
C SER A 244 -7.54 15.98 15.68
N LYS A 245 -7.97 15.86 14.43
CA LYS A 245 -9.30 16.36 14.01
C LYS A 245 -10.45 15.60 14.67
N LEU A 246 -10.32 14.29 14.87
CA LEU A 246 -11.28 13.50 15.64
C LEU A 246 -11.32 13.94 17.12
N HIS A 247 -10.17 14.25 17.71
CA HIS A 247 -10.08 14.78 19.06
C HIS A 247 -10.79 16.14 19.19
N ASP A 248 -10.61 17.05 18.22
CA ASP A 248 -11.34 18.33 18.20
C ASP A 248 -12.86 18.11 18.16
N MET A 249 -13.33 17.14 17.37
CA MET A 249 -14.75 16.78 17.30
C MET A 249 -15.29 16.19 18.62
N VAL A 250 -14.46 15.48 19.39
CA VAL A 250 -14.81 15.05 20.76
C VAL A 250 -14.92 16.24 21.70
N ALA A 251 -13.97 17.18 21.65
CA ALA A 251 -13.99 18.40 22.47
C ALA A 251 -15.22 19.29 22.21
N GLU A 252 -15.72 19.28 20.97
CA GLU A 252 -16.96 19.96 20.57
C GLU A 252 -18.25 19.16 20.86
N GLY A 253 -18.14 17.92 21.36
CA GLY A 253 -19.28 17.06 21.67
C GLY A 253 -19.97 16.43 20.44
N LEU A 254 -19.30 16.42 19.28
CA LEU A 254 -19.81 15.80 18.04
C LEU A 254 -19.57 14.29 18.00
N ILE A 255 -18.58 13.80 18.74
CA ILE A 255 -18.23 12.39 18.88
C ILE A 255 -18.08 12.07 20.37
N GLU A 256 -18.54 10.89 20.78
CA GLU A 256 -18.33 10.37 22.13
C GLU A 256 -16.84 10.10 22.41
N GLU A 257 -16.32 10.56 23.55
CA GLU A 257 -14.93 10.34 23.97
C GLU A 257 -14.56 8.84 24.00
N GLU A 258 -15.51 7.98 24.37
CA GLU A 258 -15.33 6.51 24.38
C GLU A 258 -15.07 5.95 22.97
N LYS A 259 -15.68 6.53 21.92
CA LYS A 259 -15.42 6.10 20.54
C LYS A 259 -13.99 6.41 20.13
N LEU A 260 -13.45 7.59 20.49
CA LEU A 260 -12.06 7.91 20.21
C LEU A 260 -11.11 6.99 20.97
N GLY A 261 -11.29 6.85 22.28
CA GLY A 261 -10.40 6.03 23.12
C GLY A 261 -10.39 4.54 22.78
N SER A 262 -11.48 4.01 22.22
CA SER A 262 -11.57 2.60 21.80
C SER A 262 -11.05 2.33 20.39
N PHE A 263 -10.82 3.36 19.58
CA PHE A 263 -10.36 3.20 18.20
C PHE A 263 -8.83 3.16 18.12
N ASN A 264 -8.32 2.15 17.42
CA ASN A 264 -6.92 2.04 17.08
C ASN A 264 -6.83 1.57 15.63
N LEU A 265 -6.17 2.36 14.79
CA LEU A 265 -5.98 2.11 13.38
C LEU A 265 -4.99 0.95 13.22
N PRO A 266 -5.31 -0.11 12.46
CA PRO A 266 -4.41 -1.23 12.20
C PRO A 266 -3.32 -0.82 11.19
N TYR A 267 -2.51 0.16 11.57
CA TYR A 267 -1.48 0.78 10.74
C TYR A 267 -0.18 0.91 11.52
N TYR A 268 0.94 0.48 10.93
CA TYR A 268 2.26 0.67 11.52
C TYR A 268 3.29 1.05 10.45
N ALA A 269 3.95 2.19 10.66
CA ALA A 269 5.01 2.70 9.80
C ALA A 269 6.37 2.26 10.37
N ALA A 270 6.86 1.10 9.94
CA ALA A 270 8.09 0.51 10.47
C ALA A 270 9.36 1.27 10.04
N SER A 271 10.40 1.24 10.88
CA SER A 271 11.72 1.75 10.50
C SER A 271 12.47 0.76 9.59
N THR A 272 13.53 1.22 8.92
CA THR A 272 14.39 0.33 8.12
C THR A 272 15.05 -0.77 8.96
N GLU A 273 15.43 -0.47 10.19
CA GLU A 273 16.05 -1.41 11.13
C GLU A 273 15.05 -2.48 11.54
N GLU A 274 13.81 -2.09 11.82
CA GLU A 274 12.72 -3.00 12.16
C GLU A 274 12.41 -3.96 11.00
N ILE A 275 12.27 -3.42 9.79
CA ILE A 275 12.04 -4.22 8.57
C ILE A 275 13.19 -5.21 8.34
N LYS A 276 14.45 -4.74 8.38
CA LYS A 276 15.64 -5.60 8.21
C LYS A 276 15.68 -6.70 9.26
N SER A 277 15.44 -6.37 10.52
CA SER A 277 15.48 -7.34 11.62
C SER A 277 14.49 -8.49 11.42
N VAL A 278 13.30 -8.21 10.88
CA VAL A 278 12.29 -9.24 10.61
C VAL A 278 12.67 -10.10 9.41
N ILE A 279 13.19 -9.49 8.32
CA ILE A 279 13.64 -10.23 7.13
C ILE A 279 14.79 -11.19 7.50
N GLU A 280 15.75 -10.71 8.29
CA GLU A 280 16.90 -11.49 8.75
C GLU A 280 16.48 -12.62 9.69
N ALA A 281 15.58 -12.33 10.64
CA ALA A 281 15.09 -13.32 11.61
C ALA A 281 14.19 -14.39 10.98
N GLU A 282 13.38 -14.05 9.98
CA GLU A 282 12.56 -15.02 9.26
C GLU A 282 13.41 -15.91 8.34
N GLY A 283 14.34 -15.30 7.60
CA GLY A 283 15.45 -15.98 6.95
C GLY A 283 15.20 -16.56 5.56
N SER A 284 13.97 -16.58 5.01
CA SER A 284 13.66 -17.18 3.71
C SER A 284 14.12 -16.34 2.51
N PHE A 285 14.27 -15.03 2.70
CA PHE A 285 14.65 -14.08 1.65
C PHE A 285 16.01 -13.44 1.92
N LYS A 286 16.72 -13.10 0.85
CA LYS A 286 17.89 -12.23 0.89
C LYS A 286 17.46 -10.82 0.41
N LEU A 287 17.74 -9.81 1.23
CA LEU A 287 17.61 -8.41 0.86
C LEU A 287 18.68 -8.05 -0.20
N GLN A 288 18.25 -7.69 -1.40
CA GLN A 288 19.12 -7.29 -2.51
C GLN A 288 19.42 -5.79 -2.46
N ASN A 289 18.37 -4.98 -2.40
CA ASN A 289 18.45 -3.54 -2.33
C ASN A 289 17.38 -3.02 -1.36
N MET A 290 17.67 -1.91 -0.68
CA MET A 290 16.72 -1.16 0.13
C MET A 290 17.01 0.33 -0.01
N GLU A 291 16.00 1.07 -0.43
CA GLU A 291 16.07 2.51 -0.62
C GLU A 291 15.02 3.22 0.24
N VAL A 292 15.37 4.41 0.70
CA VAL A 292 14.47 5.29 1.45
C VAL A 292 14.43 6.63 0.76
N PHE A 293 13.22 7.12 0.50
CA PHE A 293 13.03 8.48 0.00
C PHE A 293 11.81 9.14 0.62
N ASN A 294 11.90 10.45 0.76
CA ASN A 294 10.84 11.26 1.34
C ASN A 294 10.10 12.00 0.23
N VAL A 295 8.78 12.14 0.39
CA VAL A 295 7.96 13.01 -0.44
C VAL A 295 7.10 13.87 0.47
N ASP A 296 7.04 15.18 0.23
CA ASP A 296 6.08 16.03 0.96
C ASP A 296 4.66 15.53 0.63
N TRP A 297 3.71 15.74 1.56
CA TRP A 297 2.34 15.24 1.37
C TRP A 297 1.64 15.78 0.13
N ASP A 298 2.15 16.85 -0.48
CA ASP A 298 1.58 17.53 -1.64
C ASP A 298 2.49 17.50 -2.88
N ASP A 299 3.63 16.78 -2.82
CA ASP A 299 4.64 16.78 -3.90
C ASP A 299 4.10 16.17 -5.19
N TYR A 300 3.27 15.14 -5.11
CA TYR A 300 2.62 14.57 -6.29
C TYR A 300 1.72 15.59 -7.00
N ILE A 301 1.09 16.50 -6.25
CA ILE A 301 0.27 17.57 -6.81
C ILE A 301 1.17 18.62 -7.49
N LYS A 302 2.24 19.05 -6.81
CA LYS A 302 3.22 19.99 -7.38
C LYS A 302 3.81 19.46 -8.70
N LYS A 303 4.13 18.17 -8.75
CA LYS A 303 4.70 17.50 -9.93
C LYS A 303 3.71 17.41 -11.09
N ALA A 304 2.42 17.16 -10.79
CA ALA A 304 1.37 17.15 -11.81
C ALA A 304 1.07 18.56 -12.35
N ASP A 305 1.16 19.58 -11.50
CA ASP A 305 0.91 20.98 -11.84
C ASP A 305 2.16 21.69 -12.41
N THR A 306 2.60 21.24 -13.59
CA THR A 306 3.76 21.79 -14.30
C THR A 306 3.67 23.31 -14.58
N LYS A 307 2.47 23.89 -14.55
CA LYS A 307 2.23 25.31 -14.79
C LYS A 307 2.05 26.12 -13.50
N GLN A 308 2.11 25.48 -12.34
CA GLN A 308 1.94 26.11 -11.01
C GLN A 308 0.65 26.93 -10.88
N VAL A 309 -0.45 26.41 -11.43
CA VAL A 309 -1.76 27.08 -11.47
C VAL A 309 -2.63 26.70 -10.27
N VAL A 310 -2.34 25.57 -9.62
CA VAL A 310 -3.15 25.02 -8.53
C VAL A 310 -2.84 25.74 -7.22
N ASP A 311 -3.84 26.43 -6.68
CA ASP A 311 -3.73 27.16 -5.42
C ASP A 311 -3.68 26.26 -4.17
N LYS A 312 -3.34 26.86 -3.02
CA LYS A 312 -3.25 26.17 -1.72
C LYS A 312 -4.56 25.46 -1.36
N THR A 313 -5.71 26.09 -1.59
CA THR A 313 -7.03 25.54 -1.28
C THR A 313 -7.36 24.28 -2.09
N THR A 314 -7.03 24.28 -3.37
CA THR A 314 -7.27 23.14 -4.28
C THR A 314 -6.38 21.97 -3.89
N ARG A 315 -5.10 22.24 -3.59
CA ARG A 315 -4.17 21.22 -3.10
C ARG A 315 -4.65 20.60 -1.79
N ALA A 316 -5.17 21.40 -0.86
CA ALA A 316 -5.70 20.93 0.41
C ALA A 316 -6.90 20.00 0.18
N THR A 317 -7.76 20.37 -0.77
CA THR A 317 -8.89 19.57 -1.20
C THR A 317 -8.46 18.22 -1.77
N MET A 318 -7.39 18.20 -2.58
CA MET A 318 -6.85 16.96 -3.14
C MET A 318 -6.29 16.04 -2.04
N ILE A 319 -5.48 16.56 -1.12
CA ILE A 319 -4.95 15.77 0.00
C ILE A 319 -6.09 15.22 0.87
N ALA A 320 -7.09 16.04 1.19
CA ALA A 320 -8.24 15.60 1.97
C ALA A 320 -9.02 14.47 1.28
N LYS A 321 -9.21 14.56 -0.05
CA LYS A 321 -9.87 13.51 -0.83
C LYS A 321 -9.05 12.23 -0.91
N ASP A 322 -7.73 12.32 -1.05
CA ASP A 322 -6.85 11.15 -1.08
C ASP A 322 -6.91 10.39 0.25
N ILE A 323 -6.82 11.10 1.38
CA ILE A 323 -6.89 10.46 2.70
C ILE A 323 -8.30 9.95 3.01
N ARG A 324 -9.34 10.67 2.58
CA ARG A 324 -10.73 10.18 2.64
C ARG A 324 -10.90 8.87 1.88
N ALA A 325 -10.41 8.81 0.64
CA ALA A 325 -10.52 7.62 -0.18
C ALA A 325 -9.82 6.39 0.42
N VAL A 326 -8.84 6.59 1.30
CA VAL A 326 -8.13 5.53 2.02
C VAL A 326 -8.79 5.19 3.36
N GLY A 327 -9.21 6.19 4.14
CA GLY A 327 -9.61 6.02 5.53
C GLY A 327 -11.12 5.98 5.78
N GLU A 328 -11.95 6.47 4.87
CA GLU A 328 -13.39 6.61 5.10
C GLU A 328 -14.09 5.29 5.48
N PRO A 329 -13.83 4.13 4.85
CA PRO A 329 -14.50 2.89 5.23
C PRO A 329 -14.20 2.46 6.66
N ILE A 330 -12.93 2.49 7.07
CA ILE A 330 -12.53 2.07 8.41
C ILE A 330 -12.96 3.08 9.48
N LEU A 331 -12.86 4.38 9.21
CA LEU A 331 -13.29 5.45 10.11
C LEU A 331 -14.83 5.47 10.24
N GLY A 332 -15.55 5.44 9.12
CA GLY A 332 -17.00 5.41 9.06
C GLY A 332 -17.60 4.21 9.77
N SER A 333 -16.96 3.03 9.68
CA SER A 333 -17.41 1.82 10.39
C SER A 333 -17.40 1.94 11.92
N HIS A 334 -16.58 2.85 12.47
CA HIS A 334 -16.43 3.04 13.92
C HIS A 334 -17.11 4.32 14.43
N PHE A 335 -16.90 5.44 13.74
CA PHE A 335 -17.40 6.74 14.14
C PHE A 335 -18.78 7.07 13.56
N GLY A 336 -19.19 6.39 12.49
CA GLY A 336 -20.41 6.65 11.73
C GLY A 336 -20.13 7.38 10.41
N GLU A 337 -20.90 7.09 9.37
CA GLU A 337 -20.74 7.73 8.05
C GLU A 337 -21.10 9.23 8.08
N ASP A 338 -22.07 9.61 8.92
CA ASP A 338 -22.59 10.98 9.01
C ASP A 338 -21.54 12.03 9.41
N ILE A 339 -20.45 11.61 10.06
CA ILE A 339 -19.38 12.52 10.53
C ILE A 339 -18.24 12.68 9.52
N MET A 340 -18.18 11.86 8.45
CA MET A 340 -17.04 11.83 7.52
C MET A 340 -16.91 13.16 6.76
N ASP A 341 -18.01 13.76 6.34
CA ASP A 341 -17.99 15.04 5.64
C ASP A 341 -17.40 16.15 6.51
N ASP A 342 -17.79 16.23 7.79
CA ASP A 342 -17.28 17.24 8.70
C ASP A 342 -15.81 17.00 9.08
N LEU A 343 -15.42 15.73 9.30
CA LEU A 343 -14.04 15.33 9.57
C LEU A 343 -13.10 15.77 8.45
N PHE A 344 -13.41 15.44 7.20
CA PHE A 344 -12.54 15.76 6.06
C PHE A 344 -12.62 17.24 5.65
N ARG A 345 -13.70 17.95 5.98
CA ARG A 345 -13.77 19.42 5.89
C ARG A 345 -12.76 20.07 6.84
N ARG A 346 -12.75 19.67 8.12
CA ARG A 346 -11.81 20.16 9.14
C ARG A 346 -10.37 19.83 8.79
N PHE A 347 -10.13 18.59 8.34
CA PHE A 347 -8.81 18.18 7.84
C PHE A 347 -8.32 19.12 6.73
N LYS A 348 -9.17 19.41 5.74
CA LYS A 348 -8.84 20.29 4.61
C LYS A 348 -8.47 21.71 5.06
N GLU A 349 -9.17 22.24 6.04
CA GLU A 349 -8.96 23.61 6.54
C GLU A 349 -7.57 23.78 7.18
N ASP A 350 -7.11 22.77 7.91
CA ASP A 350 -5.91 22.88 8.74
C ASP A 350 -4.66 22.15 8.16
N VAL A 351 -4.81 21.32 7.11
CA VAL A 351 -3.74 20.41 6.63
C VAL A 351 -2.44 21.12 6.29
N PHE A 352 -2.52 22.28 5.64
CA PHE A 352 -1.31 22.99 5.25
C PHE A 352 -0.60 23.65 6.42
N ASP A 353 -1.35 24.24 7.35
CA ASP A 353 -0.77 24.88 8.52
C ASP A 353 -0.08 23.82 9.38
N TYR A 354 -0.67 22.62 9.47
CA TYR A 354 -0.04 21.45 10.06
C TYR A 354 1.23 21.02 9.32
N MET A 355 1.19 20.91 7.98
CA MET A 355 2.34 20.55 7.15
C MET A 355 3.50 21.54 7.26
N GLU A 356 3.22 22.85 7.22
CA GLU A 356 4.22 23.91 7.32
C GLU A 356 4.89 23.92 8.71
N THR A 357 4.10 23.70 9.76
CA THR A 357 4.57 23.66 11.15
C THR A 357 5.47 22.46 11.43
N HIS A 358 5.09 21.27 10.94
CA HIS A 358 5.76 20.01 11.29
C HIS A 358 6.69 19.49 10.21
N LYS A 359 6.71 20.11 9.02
CA LYS A 359 7.46 19.67 7.82
C LYS A 359 7.13 18.22 7.46
N CYS A 360 5.83 17.93 7.34
CA CYS A 360 5.33 16.57 7.15
C CYS A 360 5.76 15.97 5.81
N GLN A 361 6.26 14.73 5.85
CA GLN A 361 6.65 13.96 4.67
C GLN A 361 6.17 12.52 4.79
N PHE A 362 5.85 11.88 3.66
CA PHE A 362 5.77 10.44 3.59
C PHE A 362 7.18 9.88 3.43
N VAL A 363 7.56 9.00 4.35
CA VAL A 363 8.80 8.24 4.28
C VAL A 363 8.49 6.94 3.57
N ASN A 364 9.15 6.70 2.45
CA ASN A 364 8.94 5.50 1.63
C ASN A 364 10.11 4.58 1.80
N VAL A 365 9.85 3.32 2.17
CA VAL A 365 10.87 2.27 2.17
C VAL A 365 10.55 1.32 1.05
N VAL A 366 11.50 1.16 0.13
CA VAL A 366 11.43 0.22 -0.98
C VAL A 366 12.46 -0.86 -0.75
N MET A 367 12.09 -2.11 -0.96
CA MET A 367 12.99 -3.24 -0.79
C MET A 367 12.79 -4.29 -1.89
N SER A 368 13.90 -4.71 -2.48
CA SER A 368 13.96 -5.83 -3.41
C SER A 368 14.51 -7.07 -2.69
N LEU A 369 13.79 -8.17 -2.80
CA LEU A 369 14.05 -9.43 -2.10
C LEU A 369 14.16 -10.56 -3.13
N ILE A 370 15.09 -11.49 -2.90
CA ILE A 370 15.17 -12.75 -3.65
C ILE A 370 14.96 -13.92 -2.70
N LYS A 371 14.15 -14.90 -3.09
CA LYS A 371 13.99 -16.14 -2.33
C LYS A 371 15.30 -16.92 -2.36
N LYS A 372 15.77 -17.32 -1.18
CA LYS A 372 16.96 -18.18 -1.07
C LYS A 372 16.64 -19.59 -1.55
N ASP A 373 17.63 -20.24 -2.15
CA ASP A 373 17.59 -21.68 -2.42
C ASP A 373 17.84 -22.40 -1.08
N ILE A 374 16.76 -22.75 -0.37
CA ILE A 374 16.79 -23.48 0.91
C ILE A 374 16.23 -24.88 0.71
#